data_AF-A0A7J3JUC7-F1
#
_entry.id   AF-A0A7J3JUC7-F1
#
_cell.length_a   1.000
_cell.length_b   1.000
_cell.length_c   1.000
_cell.angle_alpha   90.00
_cell.angle_beta   90.00
_cell.angle_gamma   90.00
#
_symmetry.space_group_name_H-M   'P 1'
#
loop_
_entity.id
_entity.type
_entity.pdbx_description
1 polymer ?
#
loop_
_entity_poly.entity_id
_entity_poly.type
_entity_poly.pdbx_seq_one_letter_code
_entity_poly.pdbx_strand_id
1 'polypeptide(L)'
;ADPRGQVAEKLGLLHAQSATATVRAVFIVDPKGVIRAILYYPLELGRNIDEILRMVKGLQVHERNRVAIPANWPNNELIGERVIIPPPSTMVEIPERLKSYQCFDWWFCHREVSAEDVDEARRFLKRVAEAKK
;
A
#
# COMPACT_ATOMS: atom_id res chain seq x y z
N ALA A 1 -16.87 -17.65 -13.05
CA ALA A 1 -16.45 -17.57 -14.46
C ALA A 1 -17.31 -16.53 -15.15
N ASP A 2 -16.74 -15.74 -16.07
CA ASP A 2 -17.42 -14.60 -16.73
C ASP A 2 -17.38 -14.73 -18.27
N PRO A 3 -18.06 -15.71 -18.88
CA PRO A 3 -17.99 -15.95 -20.32
C PRO A 3 -18.62 -14.84 -21.17
N ARG A 4 -19.47 -13.99 -20.56
CA ARG A 4 -20.14 -12.87 -21.23
C ARG A 4 -19.49 -11.51 -20.95
N GLY A 5 -18.42 -11.48 -20.16
CA GLY A 5 -17.72 -10.23 -19.83
C GLY A 5 -18.52 -9.27 -18.94
N GLN A 6 -19.60 -9.72 -18.29
CA GLN A 6 -20.46 -8.83 -17.49
C GLN A 6 -19.77 -8.35 -16.21
N VAL A 7 -18.94 -9.21 -15.60
CA VAL A 7 -18.13 -8.83 -14.45
C VAL A 7 -16.97 -7.95 -14.91
N ALA A 8 -16.35 -8.31 -16.03
CA ALA A 8 -15.27 -7.54 -16.63
C ALA A 8 -15.67 -6.11 -16.97
N GLU A 9 -16.85 -5.90 -17.55
CA GLU A 9 -17.38 -4.56 -17.85
C GLU A 9 -17.65 -3.77 -16.57
N LYS A 10 -18.34 -4.37 -15.59
CA LYS A 10 -18.66 -3.73 -14.31
C LYS A 10 -17.43 -3.31 -13.51
N LEU A 11 -16.35 -4.09 -13.58
CA LEU A 11 -15.10 -3.83 -12.87
C LEU A 11 -14.07 -3.04 -13.72
N GLY A 12 -14.43 -2.63 -14.94
CA GLY A 12 -13.53 -1.89 -15.83
C GLY A 12 -12.28 -2.68 -16.21
N LEU A 13 -12.41 -3.97 -16.52
CA LEU A 13 -11.30 -4.86 -16.88
C LEU A 13 -10.99 -4.88 -18.38
N LEU A 14 -11.88 -4.36 -19.22
CA LEU A 14 -11.73 -4.30 -20.67
C LEU A 14 -11.09 -2.96 -21.05
N HIS A 15 -9.82 -2.99 -21.45
CA HIS A 15 -9.07 -1.81 -21.87
C HIS A 15 -8.82 -1.85 -23.39
N ALA A 16 -8.37 -0.74 -23.97
CA ALA A 16 -8.14 -0.61 -25.41
C ALA A 16 -7.20 -1.67 -26.02
N GLN A 17 -6.35 -2.31 -25.22
CA GLN A 17 -5.43 -3.36 -25.67
C GLN A 17 -6.15 -4.60 -26.23
N SER A 18 -7.35 -4.90 -25.74
CA SER A 18 -8.15 -6.02 -26.25
C SER A 18 -9.64 -5.76 -26.04
N ALA A 19 -10.42 -5.96 -27.10
CA ALA A 19 -11.88 -5.87 -27.02
C ALA A 19 -12.53 -7.06 -26.29
N THR A 20 -11.80 -8.17 -26.10
CA THR A 20 -12.36 -9.43 -25.61
C THR A 20 -11.63 -10.01 -24.40
N ALA A 21 -10.37 -9.65 -24.19
CA ALA A 21 -9.58 -10.12 -23.05
C ALA A 21 -9.46 -9.04 -21.96
N THR A 22 -9.61 -9.46 -20.70
CA THR A 22 -9.39 -8.58 -19.55
C THR A 22 -7.91 -8.29 -19.34
N VAL A 23 -7.57 -7.06 -18.96
CA VAL A 23 -6.23 -6.75 -18.44
C VAL A 23 -5.99 -7.43 -17.09
N ARG A 24 -4.74 -7.43 -16.63
CA ARG A 24 -4.33 -8.07 -15.37
C ARG A 24 -4.59 -7.13 -14.20
N ALA A 25 -5.86 -6.97 -13.84
CA ALA A 25 -6.26 -6.15 -12.70
C ALA A 25 -6.10 -6.88 -11.35
N VAL A 26 -5.90 -6.11 -10.29
CA VAL A 26 -5.89 -6.57 -8.89
C VAL A 26 -6.71 -5.58 -8.07
N PHE A 27 -7.71 -6.09 -7.35
CA PHE A 27 -8.49 -5.31 -6.38
C PHE A 27 -8.13 -5.78 -4.98
N ILE A 28 -7.66 -4.85 -4.13
CA ILE A 28 -7.46 -5.11 -2.71
C ILE A 28 -8.70 -4.59 -1.98
N VAL A 29 -9.46 -5.50 -1.38
CA VAL A 29 -10.71 -5.20 -0.69
C VAL A 29 -10.55 -5.52 0.79
N ASP A 30 -10.97 -4.60 1.66
CA ASP A 30 -10.90 -4.83 3.10
C ASP A 30 -12.08 -5.67 3.64
N PRO A 31 -12.05 -6.11 4.92
CA PRO A 31 -13.13 -6.92 5.49
C PRO A 31 -14.50 -6.24 5.54
N LYS A 32 -14.59 -4.92 5.29
CA LYS A 32 -15.84 -4.17 5.21
C LYS A 32 -16.37 -4.09 3.77
N GLY A 33 -15.70 -4.73 2.81
CA GLY A 33 -16.07 -4.70 1.40
C GLY A 33 -15.64 -3.42 0.68
N VAL A 34 -14.77 -2.60 1.29
CA VAL A 34 -14.29 -1.35 0.68
C VAL A 34 -13.04 -1.62 -0.15
N ILE A 35 -13.02 -1.14 -1.39
CA ILE A 35 -11.84 -1.20 -2.26
C ILE A 35 -10.78 -0.21 -1.72
N ARG A 36 -9.59 -0.73 -1.39
CA ARG A 36 -8.47 0.05 -0.82
C ARG A 36 -7.38 0.36 -1.82
N ALA A 37 -7.22 -0.47 -2.84
CA ALA A 37 -6.29 -0.24 -3.95
C ALA A 37 -6.74 -1.02 -5.19
N ILE A 38 -6.41 -0.48 -6.37
CA ILE A 38 -6.62 -1.10 -7.67
C ILE A 38 -5.33 -0.97 -8.46
N LEU A 39 -4.84 -2.08 -9.02
CA LEU A 39 -3.71 -2.10 -9.94
C LEU A 39 -4.16 -2.64 -11.29
N TYR A 40 -3.70 -2.02 -12.39
CA TYR A 40 -3.92 -2.50 -13.75
C TYR A 40 -2.58 -2.75 -14.43
N TYR A 41 -2.28 -4.01 -14.74
CA TYR A 41 -1.13 -4.40 -15.54
C TYR A 41 -1.58 -4.77 -16.97
N PRO A 42 -0.76 -4.47 -18.00
CA PRO A 42 -1.08 -4.87 -19.37
C PRO A 42 -0.92 -6.39 -19.55
N LEU A 43 -1.38 -6.93 -20.69
CA LEU A 43 -1.43 -8.37 -20.94
C LEU A 43 -0.04 -9.03 -20.96
N GLU A 44 0.96 -8.30 -21.46
CA GLU A 44 2.35 -8.72 -21.65
C GLU A 44 3.20 -8.70 -20.38
N LEU A 45 2.77 -7.99 -19.33
CA LEU A 45 3.56 -7.81 -18.11
C LEU A 45 2.98 -8.61 -16.93
N GLY A 46 3.82 -9.48 -16.37
CA GLY A 46 3.51 -10.20 -15.12
C GLY A 46 3.40 -9.26 -13.92
N ARG A 47 2.54 -9.62 -12.96
CA ARG A 47 2.37 -8.87 -11.71
C ARG A 47 3.49 -9.20 -10.73
N ASN A 48 3.87 -8.22 -9.91
CA ASN A 48 4.71 -8.45 -8.75
C ASN A 48 3.82 -8.83 -7.54
N ILE A 49 3.77 -10.12 -7.21
CA ILE A 49 2.92 -10.63 -6.13
C ILE A 49 3.39 -10.18 -4.76
N ASP A 50 4.69 -10.07 -4.55
CA ASP A 50 5.27 -9.59 -3.30
C ASP A 50 4.94 -8.12 -3.02
N GLU A 51 4.83 -7.30 -4.06
CA GLU A 51 4.35 -5.92 -3.89
C GLU A 51 2.88 -5.89 -3.46
N ILE A 52 2.04 -6.77 -4.01
CA ILE A 52 0.64 -6.88 -3.58
C ILE A 52 0.56 -7.30 -2.11
N LEU A 53 1.40 -8.26 -1.67
CA LEU A 53 1.49 -8.65 -0.27
C LEU A 53 1.98 -7.50 0.63
N ARG A 54 2.98 -6.74 0.18
CA ARG A 54 3.48 -5.56 0.90
C ARG A 54 2.40 -4.49 1.03
N MET A 55 1.61 -4.24 -0.01
CA MET A 55 0.48 -3.31 0.02
C MET A 55 -0.58 -3.75 1.03
N VAL A 56 -0.98 -5.03 1.02
CA VAL A 56 -1.94 -5.56 2.01
C VAL A 56 -1.41 -5.41 3.44
N LYS A 57 -0.13 -5.75 3.67
CA LYS A 57 0.50 -5.59 4.99
C LYS A 57 0.52 -4.13 5.43
N GLY A 58 0.91 -3.21 4.54
CA GLY A 58 0.89 -1.77 4.82
C GLY A 58 -0.52 -1.25 5.15
N LEU A 59 -1.55 -1.71 4.43
CA LEU A 59 -2.94 -1.36 4.70
C LEU A 59 -3.42 -1.89 6.06
N GLN A 60 -3.01 -3.09 6.46
CA GLN A 60 -3.31 -3.65 7.78
C GLN A 60 -2.61 -2.86 8.90
N VAL A 61 -1.35 -2.49 8.70
CA VAL A 61 -0.60 -1.63 9.65
C VAL A 61 -1.26 -0.26 9.77
N HIS A 62 -1.69 0.33 8.66
CA HIS A 62 -2.45 1.58 8.64
C HIS A 62 -3.74 1.47 9.47
N GLU A 63 -4.56 0.44 9.23
CA GLU A 63 -5.86 0.30 9.88
C GLU A 63 -5.72 0.12 11.40
N ARG A 64 -4.77 -0.71 11.84
CA ARG A 64 -4.53 -0.99 13.27
C ARG A 64 -3.95 0.22 14.01
N ASN A 65 -3.01 0.94 13.39
CA ASN A 65 -2.23 1.97 14.07
C ASN A 65 -2.71 3.40 13.78
N ARG A 66 -3.64 3.59 12.82
CA ARG A 66 -4.08 4.89 12.32
C ARG A 66 -2.91 5.76 11.82
N VAL A 67 -2.03 5.16 11.03
CA VAL A 67 -0.80 5.77 10.50
C VAL A 67 -0.78 5.74 8.97
N ALA A 68 -0.14 6.71 8.33
CA ALA A 68 0.13 6.66 6.90
C ALA A 68 1.44 5.88 6.61
N ILE A 69 1.42 5.09 5.54
CA ILE A 69 2.60 4.31 5.11
C ILE A 69 3.41 5.16 4.13
N PRO A 70 4.70 5.43 4.38
CA PRO A 70 5.52 6.22 3.47
C PRO A 70 5.85 5.45 2.18
N ALA A 71 6.35 6.18 1.18
CA ALA A 71 6.88 5.58 -0.03
C ALA A 71 7.97 4.54 0.31
N ASN A 72 8.03 3.45 -0.44
CA ASN A 72 9.06 2.41 -0.30
C ASN A 72 9.15 1.75 1.10
N TRP A 73 8.16 1.96 1.99
CA TRP A 73 8.13 1.30 3.30
C TRP A 73 8.22 -0.23 3.17
N PRO A 74 9.06 -0.92 3.95
CA PRO A 74 9.78 -0.44 5.15
C PRO A 74 11.22 0.05 4.91
N ASN A 75 11.58 0.39 3.67
CA ASN A 75 12.91 0.86 3.30
C ASN A 75 12.84 2.31 2.75
N ASN A 76 12.01 3.15 3.34
CA ASN A 76 11.90 4.55 2.92
C ASN A 76 13.26 5.26 3.08
N GLU A 77 13.60 6.12 2.14
CA GLU A 77 14.90 6.78 2.06
C GLU A 77 15.11 7.84 3.15
N LEU A 78 14.03 8.41 3.69
CA LEU A 78 14.08 9.47 4.71
C LEU A 78 13.86 8.93 6.12
N ILE A 79 12.86 8.07 6.29
CA ILE A 79 12.42 7.60 7.61
C ILE A 79 12.51 6.08 7.79
N GLY A 80 13.11 5.36 6.83
CA GLY A 80 13.36 3.93 6.90
C GLY A 80 12.09 3.11 7.06
N GLU A 81 12.01 2.40 8.17
CA GLU A 81 10.89 1.52 8.53
C GLU A 81 9.79 2.22 9.35
N ARG A 82 9.94 3.52 9.61
CA ARG A 82 8.97 4.29 10.38
C ARG A 82 7.74 4.61 9.56
N VAL A 83 6.65 4.90 10.25
CA VAL A 83 5.36 5.27 9.65
C VAL A 83 5.05 6.72 9.93
N ILE A 84 4.27 7.33 9.05
CA ILE A 84 3.87 8.73 9.14
C ILE A 84 2.63 8.84 10.02
N ILE A 85 2.62 9.83 10.91
CA ILE A 85 1.44 10.18 11.68
C ILE A 85 0.62 11.14 10.80
N PRO A 86 -0.69 10.89 10.57
CA PRO A 86 -1.52 11.81 9.77
C PRO A 86 -1.40 13.24 10.30
N PRO A 87 -1.28 14.26 9.42
CA PRO A 87 -1.08 15.65 9.84
C PRO A 87 -2.24 16.13 10.73
N PRO A 88 -1.98 17.09 11.64
CA PRO A 88 -3.03 17.61 12.50
C PRO A 88 -4.07 18.36 11.67
N SER A 89 -5.32 18.29 12.11
CA SER A 89 -6.43 18.98 11.44
C SER A 89 -6.64 20.39 11.97
N THR A 90 -6.10 20.69 13.15
CA THR A 90 -6.25 21.99 13.83
C THR A 90 -4.90 22.51 14.35
N MET A 91 -4.82 23.84 14.51
CA MET A 91 -3.59 24.49 15.02
C MET A 91 -3.30 24.18 16.49
N VAL A 92 -4.32 23.79 17.26
CA VAL A 92 -4.19 23.52 18.70
C VAL A 92 -3.42 22.23 18.96
N GLU A 93 -3.48 21.26 18.04
CA GLU A 93 -2.79 19.98 18.15
C GLU A 93 -1.27 20.09 17.90
N ILE A 94 -0.81 21.16 17.22
CA ILE A 94 0.57 21.32 16.77
C ILE A 94 1.58 21.28 17.93
N PRO A 95 1.42 22.06 19.02
CA PRO A 95 2.43 22.13 20.07
C PRO A 95 2.59 20.80 20.83
N GLU A 96 1.51 20.03 20.96
CA GLU A 96 1.52 18.74 21.65
C GLU A 96 2.18 17.68 20.75
N ARG A 97 1.83 17.67 19.47
CA ARG A 97 2.41 16.78 18.45
C ARG A 97 3.93 16.93 18.32
N LEU A 98 4.43 18.18 18.30
CA LEU A 98 5.87 18.47 18.21
C LEU A 98 6.65 17.99 19.46
N LYS A 99 5.98 17.81 20.60
CA LYS A 99 6.59 17.26 21.81
C LYS A 99 6.56 15.73 21.85
N SER A 100 5.47 15.13 21.35
CA SER A 100 5.23 13.69 21.45
C SER A 100 5.94 12.86 20.38
N TYR A 101 6.29 13.45 19.24
CA TYR A 101 6.79 12.71 18.08
C TYR A 101 8.06 13.31 17.48
N GLN A 102 8.79 12.47 16.75
CA GLN A 102 9.88 12.95 15.92
C GLN A 102 9.29 13.54 14.64
N CYS A 103 9.59 14.81 14.41
CA CYS A 103 9.00 15.60 13.34
C CYS A 103 10.10 16.35 12.58
N PHE A 104 9.97 16.39 11.26
CA PHE A 104 10.72 17.34 10.44
C PHE A 104 10.06 18.71 10.46
N ASP A 105 8.72 18.70 10.48
CA ASP A 105 7.87 19.88 10.59
C ASP A 105 6.53 19.48 11.23
N TRP A 106 5.69 20.43 11.61
CA TRP A 106 4.43 20.18 12.32
C TRP A 106 3.50 19.21 11.57
N TRP A 107 3.50 19.25 10.24
CA TRP A 107 2.70 18.37 9.38
C TRP A 107 3.38 17.03 9.10
N PHE A 108 4.71 16.93 9.26
CA PHE A 108 5.48 15.72 8.99
C PHE A 108 6.12 15.17 10.27
N CYS A 109 5.36 14.31 10.96
CA CYS A 109 5.83 13.55 12.11
C CYS A 109 5.76 12.05 11.82
N HIS A 110 6.66 11.29 12.42
CA HIS A 110 6.74 9.85 12.24
C HIS A 110 7.02 9.12 13.55
N ARG A 111 6.72 7.83 13.57
CA ARG A 111 6.99 6.94 14.71
C ARG A 111 7.34 5.54 14.27
N GLU A 112 7.88 4.77 15.20
CA GLU A 112 8.15 3.34 15.01
C GLU A 112 6.86 2.51 15.14
N VAL A 113 6.89 1.32 14.55
CA VAL A 113 5.82 0.31 14.60
C VAL A 113 6.44 -1.04 14.96
N SER A 114 5.61 -2.07 15.14
CA SER A 114 6.08 -3.41 15.51
C SER A 114 7.15 -3.92 14.54
N ALA A 115 8.28 -4.38 15.09
CA ALA A 115 9.36 -4.99 14.32
C ALA A 115 8.87 -6.19 13.50
N GLU A 116 7.91 -6.96 14.02
CA GLU A 116 7.31 -8.09 13.30
C GLU A 116 6.63 -7.66 11.99
N ASP A 117 5.91 -6.53 12.01
CA ASP A 117 5.24 -6.01 10.82
C ASP A 117 6.25 -5.56 9.75
N VAL A 118 7.31 -4.91 10.23
CA VAL A 118 8.41 -4.40 9.41
C VAL A 118 9.16 -5.55 8.75
N ASP A 119 9.56 -6.55 9.54
CA ASP A 119 10.33 -7.69 9.06
C ASP A 119 9.55 -8.54 8.08
N GLU A 120 8.25 -8.74 8.32
CA GLU A 120 7.39 -9.41 7.36
C GLU A 120 7.28 -8.65 6.03
N ALA A 121 7.07 -7.34 6.07
CA ALA A 121 7.01 -6.51 4.86
C ALA A 121 8.35 -6.52 4.11
N ARG A 122 9.46 -6.46 4.84
CA ARG A 122 10.82 -6.52 4.30
C ARG A 122 11.12 -7.88 3.67
N ARG A 123 10.62 -8.97 4.24
CA ARG A 123 10.75 -10.33 3.69
C ARG A 123 10.13 -10.45 2.30
N PHE A 124 8.96 -9.85 2.05
CA PHE A 124 8.35 -9.85 0.72
C PHE A 124 9.25 -9.18 -0.32
N LEU A 125 9.83 -8.03 0.02
CA LEU A 125 10.75 -7.32 -0.88
C LEU A 125 12.06 -8.10 -1.12
N LYS A 126 12.60 -8.75 -0.09
CA LYS A 126 13.80 -9.59 -0.23
C LYS A 126 13.58 -10.76 -1.18
N ARG A 127 12.41 -11.43 -1.09
CA ARG A 127 12.06 -12.55 -1.98
C ARG A 127 12.11 -12.15 -3.46
N VAL A 128 11.64 -10.95 -3.81
CA VAL A 128 11.73 -10.41 -5.18
C VAL A 128 13.18 -10.18 -5.61
N ALA A 129 13.99 -9.62 -4.71
CA ALA A 129 15.39 -9.32 -5.01
C ALA A 129 16.25 -10.59 -5.15
N GLU A 130 15.97 -11.61 -4.35
CA GLU A 130 16.73 -12.87 -4.30
C GLU A 130 16.34 -13.85 -5.40
N ALA A 131 15.09 -13.81 -5.90
CA ALA A 131 14.64 -14.60 -7.05
C ALA A 131 15.37 -14.28 -8.38
N LYS A 132 16.31 -13.32 -8.37
CA LYS A 132 17.19 -12.96 -9.49
C LYS A 132 18.53 -13.72 -9.50
N LYS A 133 18.74 -14.68 -8.60
CA LYS A 133 19.88 -15.62 -8.63
C LYS A 133 19.40 -17.02 -9.00
#